data_AF-A0A3E4UKX9-F1
#
_entry.id   AF-A0A3E4UKX9-F1
#
_cell.length_a   1.000
_cell.length_b   1.000
_cell.length_c   1.000
_cell.angle_alpha   90.00
_cell.angle_beta   90.00
_cell.angle_gamma   90.00
#
_symmetry.space_group_name_H-M   'P 1'
#
loop_
_entity.id
_entity.type
_entity.pdbx_description
1 polymer ?
#
loop_
_entity_poly.entity_id
_entity_poly.type
_entity_poly.pdbx_seq_one_letter_code
_entity_poly.pdbx_strand_id
1 'polypeptide(L)'
;MQISDKKERTLTFGKYKGQEIKYIILTDIGYIVWCFENIRRFKLTDEEQAIYDAVAIMIKKSDWQMTFPIWLMYKHIKNRDAFEKLETPFIDNFANIAFKELEKDNPICKSIEKYITSKTHRSNIAGGFSADDFVVYSIENFDESEHVL
;
A
#
# COMPACT_ATOMS: atom_id res chain seq x y z
N MET A 1 -13.19 -20.90 -11.17
CA MET A 1 -13.25 -19.69 -10.32
C MET A 1 -13.19 -18.51 -11.24
N GLN A 2 -14.31 -17.80 -11.46
CA GLN A 2 -14.30 -16.62 -12.32
C GLN A 2 -13.56 -15.51 -11.58
N ILE A 3 -12.39 -15.13 -12.08
CA ILE A 3 -11.77 -13.85 -11.73
C ILE A 3 -12.72 -12.82 -12.31
N SER A 4 -13.46 -12.13 -11.44
CA SER A 4 -14.27 -11.00 -11.88
C SER A 4 -13.29 -9.97 -12.44
N ASP A 5 -13.39 -9.67 -13.75
CA ASP A 5 -12.77 -8.50 -14.40
C ASP A 5 -13.41 -7.21 -13.86
N LYS A 6 -13.35 -7.01 -12.54
CA LYS A 6 -13.79 -5.77 -11.91
C LYS A 6 -12.77 -4.72 -12.30
N LYS A 7 -13.13 -3.92 -13.31
CA LYS A 7 -12.34 -2.77 -13.74
C LYS A 7 -12.03 -1.89 -12.53
N GLU A 8 -10.75 -1.72 -12.24
CA GLU A 8 -10.33 -0.85 -11.15
C GLU A 8 -10.67 0.60 -11.45
N ARG A 9 -10.96 1.35 -10.39
CA ARG A 9 -11.27 2.76 -10.51
C ARG A 9 -9.99 3.54 -10.74
N THR A 10 -9.97 4.35 -11.80
CA THR A 10 -8.87 5.26 -12.10
C THR A 10 -9.21 6.68 -11.70
N LEU A 11 -8.18 7.49 -11.43
CA LEU A 11 -8.37 8.93 -11.30
C LEU A 11 -8.70 9.55 -12.65
N THR A 12 -9.60 10.53 -12.64
CA THR A 12 -10.05 11.24 -13.85
C THR A 12 -9.43 12.63 -14.00
N PHE A 13 -8.54 13.02 -13.08
CA PHE A 13 -7.98 14.37 -12.97
C PHE A 13 -6.57 14.36 -12.35
N GLY A 14 -5.87 15.51 -12.47
CA GLY A 14 -4.61 15.80 -11.80
C GLY A 14 -3.42 14.96 -12.30
N LYS A 15 -2.33 14.93 -11.51
CA LYS A 15 -1.04 14.29 -11.88
C LYS A 15 -1.23 12.85 -12.34
N TYR A 16 -2.04 12.10 -11.61
CA TYR A 16 -2.23 10.66 -11.79
C TYR A 16 -3.48 10.30 -12.63
N LYS A 17 -3.94 11.20 -13.50
CA LYS A 17 -5.09 10.92 -14.37
C LYS A 17 -4.85 9.66 -15.21
N GLY A 18 -5.82 8.75 -15.19
CA GLY A 18 -5.75 7.47 -15.89
C GLY A 18 -5.13 6.33 -15.07
N GLN A 19 -4.46 6.61 -13.95
CA GLN A 19 -3.90 5.58 -13.08
C GLN A 19 -4.91 5.07 -12.06
N GLU A 20 -4.77 3.80 -11.69
CA GLU A 20 -5.65 3.10 -10.74
C GLU A 20 -5.42 3.62 -9.31
N ILE A 21 -6.51 3.89 -8.60
CA ILE A 21 -6.43 4.54 -7.27
C ILE A 21 -5.71 3.65 -6.25
N LYS A 22 -5.90 2.33 -6.32
CA LYS A 22 -5.16 1.38 -5.48
C LYS A 22 -3.64 1.49 -5.69
N TYR A 23 -3.18 1.62 -6.94
CA TYR A 23 -1.76 1.81 -7.25
C TYR A 23 -1.22 3.11 -6.64
N ILE A 24 -1.99 4.19 -6.74
CA ILE A 24 -1.59 5.49 -6.18
C ILE A 24 -1.54 5.43 -4.65
N ILE A 25 -2.45 4.72 -3.98
CA ILE A 25 -2.37 4.50 -2.53
C ILE A 25 -1.04 3.83 -2.13
N LEU A 26 -0.57 2.89 -2.95
CA LEU A 26 0.64 2.11 -2.68
C LEU A 26 1.94 2.88 -2.99
N THR A 27 1.90 3.84 -3.92
CA THR A 27 3.11 4.51 -4.44
C THR A 27 3.19 6.00 -4.07
N ASP A 28 2.05 6.67 -3.91
CA ASP A 28 1.94 8.06 -3.46
C ASP A 28 0.67 8.28 -2.62
N ILE A 29 0.68 7.73 -1.40
CA ILE A 29 -0.38 7.95 -0.42
C ILE A 29 -0.59 9.44 -0.09
N GLY A 30 0.46 10.27 -0.25
CA GLY A 30 0.38 11.71 -0.03
C GLY A 30 -0.55 12.39 -1.01
N TYR A 31 -0.58 11.95 -2.27
CA TYR A 31 -1.54 12.43 -3.26
C TYR A 31 -2.99 12.09 -2.90
N ILE A 32 -3.22 10.92 -2.31
CA ILE A 32 -4.55 10.53 -1.81
C ILE A 32 -4.98 11.42 -0.65
N VAL A 33 -4.07 11.73 0.28
CA VAL A 33 -4.29 12.71 1.36
C VAL A 33 -4.64 14.08 0.78
N TRP A 34 -3.89 14.55 -0.21
CA TRP A 34 -4.18 15.81 -0.88
C TRP A 34 -5.56 15.80 -1.53
N CYS A 35 -5.97 14.69 -2.16
CA CYS A 35 -7.30 14.56 -2.73
C CYS A 35 -8.41 14.66 -1.68
N PHE A 36 -8.24 14.03 -0.50
CA PHE A 36 -9.22 14.16 0.58
C PHE A 36 -9.39 15.59 1.07
N GLU A 37 -8.29 16.34 1.19
CA GLU A 37 -8.33 17.71 1.73
C GLU A 37 -8.81 18.74 0.70
N ASN A 38 -8.61 18.50 -0.60
CA ASN A 38 -8.86 19.51 -1.64
C ASN A 38 -10.06 19.20 -2.54
N ILE A 39 -10.51 17.94 -2.59
CA ILE A 39 -11.56 17.52 -3.53
C ILE A 39 -12.75 17.01 -2.75
N ARG A 40 -13.74 17.90 -2.54
CA ARG A 40 -14.93 17.65 -1.72
C ARG A 40 -15.70 16.35 -2.03
N ARG A 41 -15.68 15.91 -3.29
CA ARG A 41 -16.39 14.69 -3.74
C ARG A 41 -15.48 13.46 -3.85
N PHE A 42 -14.19 13.60 -3.58
CA PHE A 42 -13.27 12.47 -3.61
C PHE A 42 -13.51 11.59 -2.39
N LYS A 43 -13.80 10.32 -2.64
CA LYS A 43 -13.96 9.28 -1.63
C LYS A 43 -13.33 8.00 -2.15
N LEU A 44 -12.77 7.23 -1.23
CA LEU A 44 -12.39 5.86 -1.50
C LEU A 44 -13.62 4.94 -1.33
N THR A 45 -13.68 3.91 -2.16
CA THR A 45 -14.50 2.72 -1.93
C THR A 45 -14.02 1.98 -0.68
N ASP A 46 -14.81 1.05 -0.15
CA ASP A 46 -14.43 0.30 1.06
C ASP A 46 -13.14 -0.51 0.87
N GLU A 47 -12.95 -1.06 -0.32
CA GLU A 47 -11.76 -1.82 -0.71
C GLU A 47 -10.51 -0.92 -0.79
N GLU A 48 -10.60 0.21 -1.47
CA GLU A 48 -9.50 1.19 -1.53
C GLU A 48 -9.20 1.78 -0.14
N GLN A 49 -10.23 2.01 0.68
CA GLN A 49 -10.04 2.51 2.05
C GLN A 49 -9.31 1.48 2.92
N ALA A 50 -9.61 0.19 2.80
CA ALA A 50 -8.91 -0.85 3.54
C ALA A 50 -7.41 -0.88 3.20
N ILE A 51 -7.06 -0.68 1.92
CA ILE A 51 -5.67 -0.57 1.48
C ILE A 51 -5.04 0.70 2.06
N TYR A 52 -5.72 1.85 1.96
CA TYR A 52 -5.23 3.12 2.50
C TYR A 52 -4.94 3.04 4.00
N ASP A 53 -5.87 2.48 4.78
CA ASP A 53 -5.73 2.28 6.22
C ASP A 53 -4.52 1.39 6.51
N ALA A 54 -4.39 0.25 5.83
CA ALA A 54 -3.28 -0.68 6.02
C ALA A 54 -1.91 -0.06 5.71
N VAL A 55 -1.80 0.75 4.65
CA VAL A 55 -0.56 1.46 4.29
C VAL A 55 -0.25 2.56 5.32
N ALA A 56 -1.24 3.36 5.71
CA ALA A 56 -1.05 4.42 6.70
C ALA A 56 -0.65 3.86 8.08
N ILE A 57 -1.19 2.71 8.46
CA ILE A 57 -0.81 1.98 9.69
C ILE A 57 0.64 1.46 9.58
N MET A 58 1.02 0.89 8.43
CA MET A 58 2.40 0.43 8.20
C MET A 58 3.39 1.60 8.30
N ILE A 59 3.11 2.72 7.64
CA ILE A 59 3.93 3.94 7.70
C ILE A 59 4.11 4.40 9.15
N LYS A 60 3.03 4.38 9.95
CA LYS A 60 3.11 4.70 11.38
C LYS A 60 3.97 3.71 12.15
N LYS A 61 3.79 2.41 11.91
CA LYS A 61 4.49 1.33 12.60
C LYS A 61 6.00 1.35 12.31
N SER A 62 6.38 1.70 11.09
CA SER A 62 7.76 1.73 10.61
C SER A 62 8.45 3.09 10.74
N ASP A 63 7.73 4.10 11.26
CA ASP A 63 8.21 5.48 11.44
C ASP A 63 8.80 6.10 10.16
N TRP A 64 8.14 5.89 9.02
CA TRP A 64 8.59 6.44 7.74
C TRP A 64 8.51 7.97 7.73
N GLN A 65 9.58 8.61 7.27
CA GLN A 65 9.61 10.06 7.08
C GLN A 65 8.77 10.45 5.86
N MET A 66 7.68 11.18 6.10
CA MET A 66 6.80 11.67 5.04
C MET A 66 7.08 13.14 4.74
N THR A 67 6.91 13.52 3.47
CA THR A 67 7.09 14.92 3.01
C THR A 67 5.88 15.81 3.28
N PHE A 68 4.75 15.23 3.71
CA PHE A 68 3.52 15.93 4.07
C PHE A 68 3.19 15.73 5.56
N PRO A 69 2.32 16.56 6.16
CA PRO A 69 1.95 16.42 7.57
C PRO A 69 1.23 15.08 7.86
N ILE A 70 1.91 14.16 8.56
CA ILE A 70 1.42 12.79 8.82
C ILE A 70 0.06 12.75 9.55
N TRP A 71 -0.26 13.77 10.36
CA TRP A 71 -1.52 13.86 11.06
C TRP A 71 -2.73 13.96 10.11
N LEU A 72 -2.55 14.55 8.91
CA LEU A 72 -3.58 14.60 7.88
C LEU A 72 -3.91 13.21 7.36
N MET A 73 -2.90 12.34 7.21
CA MET A 73 -3.12 10.95 6.81
C MET A 73 -3.87 10.18 7.89
N TYR A 74 -3.43 10.28 9.15
CA TYR A 74 -4.08 9.56 10.27
C TYR A 74 -5.52 10.00 10.53
N LYS A 75 -5.88 11.24 10.16
CA LYS A 75 -7.25 11.76 10.22
C LYS A 75 -8.21 10.99 9.30
N HIS A 76 -7.73 10.45 8.18
CA HIS A 76 -8.56 9.76 7.18
C HIS A 76 -8.63 8.24 7.36
N ILE A 77 -7.93 7.69 8.36
CA ILE A 77 -8.01 6.26 8.70
C ILE A 77 -9.38 5.94 9.30
N LYS A 78 -10.10 4.96 8.70
CA LYS A 78 -11.42 4.53 9.19
C LYS A 78 -11.33 3.39 10.21
N ASN A 79 -10.41 2.43 10.02
CA ASN A 79 -10.21 1.33 10.95
C ASN A 79 -9.38 1.78 12.17
N ARG A 80 -10.06 2.37 13.16
CA ARG A 80 -9.42 2.90 14.37
C ARG A 80 -8.82 1.79 15.25
N ASP A 81 -9.49 0.65 15.36
CA ASP A 81 -9.03 -0.48 16.16
C ASP A 81 -7.68 -1.02 15.65
N ALA A 82 -7.55 -1.22 14.33
CA ALA A 82 -6.29 -1.65 13.73
C ALA A 82 -5.20 -0.58 13.87
N PHE A 83 -5.56 0.70 13.77
CA PHE A 83 -4.62 1.81 13.94
C PHE A 83 -4.06 1.91 15.37
N GLU A 84 -4.89 1.69 16.38
CA GLU A 84 -4.46 1.67 17.79
C GLU A 84 -3.52 0.49 18.07
N LYS A 85 -3.78 -0.67 17.44
CA LYS A 85 -2.96 -1.89 17.59
C LYS A 85 -1.74 -1.94 16.66
N LEU A 86 -1.59 -0.99 15.74
CA LEU A 86 -0.63 -1.03 14.65
C LEU A 86 -0.70 -2.35 13.84
N GLU A 87 -1.93 -2.80 13.63
CA GLU A 87 -2.25 -4.05 12.94
C GLU A 87 -2.42 -3.80 11.44
N THR A 88 -1.58 -4.44 10.64
CA THR A 88 -1.58 -4.33 9.17
C THR A 88 -0.88 -5.54 8.60
N PRO A 89 -1.33 -6.06 7.44
CA PRO A 89 -0.62 -7.14 6.73
C PRO A 89 0.69 -6.66 6.10
N PHE A 90 0.89 -5.34 6.00
CA PHE A 90 2.06 -4.77 5.36
C PHE A 90 3.24 -4.60 6.31
N ILE A 91 4.43 -4.77 5.76
CA ILE A 91 5.72 -4.53 6.39
C ILE A 91 6.53 -3.54 5.55
N ASP A 92 7.40 -2.79 6.20
CA ASP A 92 8.47 -2.08 5.51
C ASP A 92 9.51 -3.08 5.03
N ASN A 93 9.84 -2.99 3.75
CA ASN A 93 10.92 -3.72 3.15
C ASN A 93 11.88 -2.79 2.39
N PHE A 94 12.82 -2.19 3.11
CA PHE A 94 13.80 -1.24 2.56
C PHE A 94 13.12 -0.10 1.79
N ALA A 95 12.18 0.59 2.44
CA ALA A 95 11.37 1.67 1.87
C ALA A 95 10.36 1.25 0.79
N ASN A 96 10.06 -0.05 0.69
CA ASN A 96 8.97 -0.56 -0.14
C ASN A 96 7.85 -1.14 0.73
N ILE A 97 6.62 -1.04 0.23
CA ILE A 97 5.48 -1.74 0.84
C ILE A 97 5.58 -3.21 0.47
N ALA A 98 5.53 -4.08 1.47
CA ALA A 98 5.59 -5.51 1.25
C ALA A 98 4.68 -6.31 2.18
N PHE A 99 4.47 -7.58 1.89
CA PHE A 99 3.80 -8.53 2.79
C PHE A 99 4.44 -9.93 2.70
N LYS A 100 4.30 -10.71 3.78
CA LYS A 100 4.80 -12.09 3.87
C LYS A 100 3.85 -13.05 3.17
N GLU A 101 4.35 -14.19 2.67
CA GLU A 101 3.50 -15.24 2.03
C GLU A 101 2.29 -15.65 2.89
N LEU A 102 2.44 -15.70 4.21
CA LEU A 102 1.34 -16.03 5.13
C LEU A 102 0.15 -15.04 5.06
N GLU A 103 0.39 -13.81 4.61
CA GLU A 103 -0.63 -12.78 4.38
C GLU A 103 -1.19 -12.80 2.96
N LYS A 104 -0.71 -13.69 2.06
CA LYS A 104 -1.17 -13.74 0.67
C LYS A 104 -2.67 -13.97 0.56
N ASP A 105 -3.23 -14.73 1.50
CA ASP A 105 -4.66 -14.99 1.51
C ASP A 105 -5.52 -13.87 2.12
N ASN A 106 -4.88 -12.85 2.73
CA ASN A 106 -5.54 -11.68 3.29
C ASN A 106 -6.28 -10.92 2.19
N PRO A 107 -7.56 -10.52 2.39
CA PRO A 107 -8.33 -9.79 1.40
C PRO A 107 -7.65 -8.52 0.88
N ILE A 108 -6.91 -7.80 1.74
CA ILE A 108 -6.17 -6.59 1.35
C ILE A 108 -5.03 -6.95 0.40
N CYS A 109 -4.25 -7.99 0.73
CA CYS A 109 -3.14 -8.47 -0.10
C CYS A 109 -3.62 -9.02 -1.45
N LYS A 110 -4.71 -9.81 -1.46
CA LYS A 110 -5.33 -10.28 -2.72
C LYS A 110 -5.75 -9.11 -3.62
N SER A 111 -6.31 -8.06 -3.03
CA SER A 111 -6.75 -6.88 -3.77
C SER A 111 -5.61 -6.11 -4.46
N ILE A 112 -4.36 -6.34 -4.07
CA ILE A 112 -3.20 -5.64 -4.62
C ILE A 112 -2.23 -6.57 -5.37
N GLU A 113 -2.58 -7.85 -5.53
CA GLU A 113 -1.67 -8.89 -6.06
C GLU A 113 -1.11 -8.52 -7.44
N LYS A 114 -1.91 -7.87 -8.30
CA LYS A 114 -1.47 -7.43 -9.63
C LYS A 114 -0.44 -6.29 -9.64
N TYR A 115 -0.25 -5.58 -8.53
CA TYR A 115 0.71 -4.48 -8.42
C TYR A 115 2.08 -4.95 -7.88
N ILE A 116 2.19 -6.23 -7.51
CA ILE A 116 3.44 -6.80 -7.02
C ILE A 116 4.48 -6.76 -8.13
N THR A 117 5.62 -6.14 -7.86
CA THR A 117 6.73 -6.00 -8.81
C THR A 117 7.82 -7.03 -8.57
N SER A 118 7.99 -7.49 -7.32
CA SER A 118 9.03 -8.46 -6.97
C SER A 118 8.59 -9.47 -5.92
N LYS A 119 9.12 -10.70 -6.06
CA LYS A 119 8.99 -11.81 -5.12
C LYS A 119 10.39 -12.23 -4.70
N THR A 120 10.72 -12.11 -3.41
CA THR A 120 12.05 -12.45 -2.90
C THR A 120 11.98 -13.52 -1.82
N HIS A 121 12.92 -14.45 -1.85
CA HIS A 121 13.15 -15.41 -0.76
C HIS A 121 14.10 -14.78 0.25
N ARG A 122 13.74 -14.80 1.54
CA ARG A 122 14.59 -14.30 2.62
C ARG A 122 14.76 -15.31 3.74
N SER A 123 16.01 -15.49 4.13
CA SER A 123 16.39 -16.18 5.35
C SER A 123 16.53 -15.17 6.49
N ASN A 124 15.94 -15.41 7.66
CA ASN A 124 16.29 -14.63 8.84
C ASN A 124 17.64 -15.12 9.37
N ILE A 125 18.71 -14.37 9.15
CA ILE A 125 20.00 -14.64 9.80
C ILE A 125 19.98 -13.99 11.18
N ALA A 126 19.40 -14.68 12.16
CA ALA A 126 19.56 -14.35 13.57
C ALA A 126 20.52 -15.36 14.21
N GLY A 127 21.76 -14.95 14.49
CA GLY A 127 22.64 -15.67 15.42
C GLY A 127 23.08 -17.09 15.01
N GLY A 128 23.33 -17.36 13.72
CA GLY A 128 23.95 -18.61 13.28
C GLY A 128 23.04 -19.84 13.18
N PHE A 129 21.73 -19.67 13.38
CA PHE A 129 20.72 -20.67 13.03
C PHE A 129 19.82 -20.12 11.91
N SER A 130 19.70 -20.87 10.82
CA SER A 130 18.78 -20.53 9.72
C SER A 130 17.36 -20.63 10.22
N ALA A 131 16.73 -19.49 10.50
CA ALA A 131 15.31 -19.43 10.80
C ALA A 131 14.55 -19.17 9.49
N ASP A 132 13.76 -20.17 9.11
CA ASP A 132 12.76 -20.26 8.04
C ASP A 132 12.87 -19.22 6.91
N ASP A 133 13.24 -19.71 5.72
CA ASP A 133 13.11 -18.96 4.48
C ASP A 133 11.63 -18.54 4.31
N PHE A 134 11.36 -17.24 4.27
CA PHE A 134 10.04 -16.69 3.99
C PHE A 134 10.05 -15.90 2.70
N VAL A 135 8.94 -15.95 1.97
CA VAL A 135 8.74 -15.17 0.76
C VAL A 135 8.14 -13.82 1.12
N VAL A 136 8.69 -12.77 0.50
CA VAL A 136 8.22 -11.39 0.59
C VAL A 136 7.79 -10.92 -0.79
N TYR A 137 6.57 -10.38 -0.86
CA TYR A 137 6.03 -9.70 -2.02
C TYR A 137 6.19 -8.20 -1.84
N SER A 138 6.85 -7.50 -2.77
CA SER A 138 7.07 -6.06 -2.67
C SER A 138 6.45 -5.32 -3.86
N ILE A 139 6.08 -4.07 -3.59
CA ILE A 139 5.64 -3.12 -4.60
C ILE A 139 6.68 -1.99 -4.62
N GLU A 140 7.45 -1.95 -5.70
CA GLU A 140 8.42 -0.90 -5.97
C GLU A 140 7.73 0.21 -6.77
N ASN A 141 8.10 1.47 -6.50
CA ASN A 141 7.64 2.58 -7.33
C ASN A 141 8.13 2.34 -8.77
N PHE A 142 7.23 2.30 -9.76
CA PHE A 142 7.66 2.41 -11.15
C PHE A 142 8.38 3.76 -11.30
N ASP A 143 9.65 3.71 -11.67
CA ASP A 143 10.40 4.90 -12.01
C ASP A 143 9.69 5.61 -13.17
N GLU A 144 9.19 6.83 -12.92
CA GLU A 144 8.51 7.65 -13.95
C GLU A 144 9.49 8.05 -15.09
N SER A 145 10.78 7.70 -14.99
CA SER A 145 11.80 7.96 -16.03
C SER A 145 11.58 7.19 -17.35
N GLU A 146 10.76 6.15 -17.38
CA GLU A 146 10.49 5.38 -18.63
C GLU A 146 9.33 5.95 -19.48
N HIS A 147 8.71 7.04 -19.05
CA HIS A 147 7.69 7.76 -19.83
C HIS A 147 8.13 9.17 -20.21
N VAL A 148 9.36 9.29 -20.72
CA VAL A 148 9.77 10.42 -21.56
C VAL A 148 9.49 10.02 -23.01
N LEU A 149 8.37 10.51 -23.55
CA LEU A 149 8.11 10.53 -24.99
C LEU A 149 8.90 11.66 -25.66
#